data_AF-A0A6L3A396-F1
#
_entry.id   AF-A0A6L3A396-F1
#
_cell.length_a   1.000
_cell.length_b   1.000
_cell.length_c   1.000
_cell.angle_alpha   90.00
_cell.angle_beta   90.00
_cell.angle_gamma   90.00
#
_symmetry.space_group_name_H-M   'P 1'
#
loop_
_entity.id
_entity.type
_entity.pdbx_description
1 polymer ?
#
loop_
_entity_poly.entity_id
_entity_poly.type
_entity_poly.pdbx_seq_one_letter_code
_entity_poly.pdbx_strand_id
1 'polypeptide(L)'
;MKNLIVLFVIGLLIFSAVYYVTFKASEDPGQNFGLAFGNADGDAIEMHTVIFGLTIRKDPPRVDLKTGTTYWEEWVQNHFQLTDAAGNPVPLKREMGSSVIPGKDIKAGTPEFYLVAVLKKGAKYDFDFVPYRGSPDVYRYSFTCPSQDEKIRRPLFKPKP
;
A
#
# COMPACT_ATOMS: atom_id res chain seq x y z
N MET A 1 -10.73 -37.97 39.64
CA MET A 1 -10.94 -36.51 39.68
C MET A 1 -9.68 -35.70 39.36
N LYS A 2 -8.53 -35.90 40.02
CA LYS A 2 -7.28 -35.15 39.73
C LYS A 2 -6.88 -35.16 38.25
N ASN A 3 -6.88 -36.32 37.60
CA ASN A 3 -6.52 -36.44 36.17
C ASN A 3 -7.52 -35.74 35.24
N LEU A 4 -8.79 -35.66 35.63
CA LEU A 4 -9.83 -34.93 34.87
C LEU A 4 -9.62 -33.42 34.96
N ILE A 5 -9.24 -32.92 36.14
CA ILE A 5 -8.91 -31.51 36.38
C ILE A 5 -7.66 -31.13 35.57
N VAL A 6 -6.61 -31.97 35.58
CA VAL A 6 -5.39 -31.73 34.80
C VAL A 6 -5.69 -31.66 33.29
N LEU A 7 -6.49 -32.60 32.77
CA LEU A 7 -6.90 -32.57 31.36
C LEU A 7 -7.74 -31.34 31.02
N PHE A 8 -8.62 -30.90 31.93
CA PHE A 8 -9.43 -29.69 31.76
C PHE A 8 -8.56 -28.42 31.69
N VAL A 9 -7.55 -28.29 32.57
CA VAL A 9 -6.61 -27.17 32.55
C VAL A 9 -5.79 -27.16 31.26
N ILE A 10 -5.27 -28.33 30.83
CA ILE A 10 -4.53 -28.44 29.56
C ILE A 10 -5.43 -28.04 28.38
N GLY A 11 -6.69 -28.49 28.36
CA GLY A 11 -7.66 -28.12 27.34
C GLY A 11 -7.92 -26.61 27.27
N LEU A 12 -8.09 -25.96 28.42
CA LEU A 12 -8.27 -24.50 28.50
C LEU A 12 -7.03 -23.73 27.98
N LEU A 13 -5.82 -24.21 28.30
CA LEU A 13 -4.59 -23.58 27.83
C LEU A 13 -4.44 -23.70 26.30
N ILE A 14 -4.71 -24.89 25.74
CA ILE A 14 -4.67 -25.11 24.29
C ILE A 14 -5.72 -24.23 23.60
N PHE A 15 -6.96 -24.21 24.11
CA PHE A 15 -8.02 -23.37 23.54
C PHE A 15 -7.65 -21.89 23.57
N SER A 16 -7.11 -21.40 24.69
CA SER A 16 -6.68 -20.00 24.82
C SER A 16 -5.54 -19.64 23.87
N ALA A 17 -4.57 -20.55 23.69
CA ALA A 17 -3.48 -20.37 22.74
C ALA A 17 -3.97 -20.33 21.29
N VAL A 18 -4.86 -21.25 20.90
CA VAL A 18 -5.46 -21.27 19.57
C VAL A 18 -6.29 -20.01 19.34
N TYR A 19 -7.14 -19.63 20.29
CA TYR A 19 -7.94 -18.40 20.20
C TYR A 19 -7.05 -17.17 20.02
N TYR A 20 -6.00 -17.02 20.83
CA TYR A 20 -5.06 -15.91 20.74
C TYR A 20 -4.35 -15.85 19.37
N VAL A 21 -3.86 -16.99 18.86
CA VAL A 21 -3.21 -17.07 17.55
C VAL A 21 -4.20 -16.73 16.44
N THR A 22 -5.44 -17.24 16.51
CA THR A 22 -6.46 -17.00 15.49
C THR A 22 -6.90 -15.53 15.48
N PHE A 23 -7.09 -14.95 16.67
CA PHE A 23 -7.41 -13.53 16.83
C PHE A 23 -6.28 -12.65 16.30
N LYS A 24 -5.02 -12.95 16.64
CA LYS A 24 -3.86 -12.22 16.13
C LYS A 24 -3.64 -12.39 14.63
N ALA A 25 -3.94 -13.56 14.07
CA ALA A 25 -3.90 -13.78 12.63
C ALA A 25 -5.03 -13.05 11.88
N SER A 26 -6.12 -12.66 12.57
CA SER A 26 -7.21 -11.87 12.01
C SER A 26 -6.97 -10.36 12.03
N GLU A 27 -5.96 -9.88 12.77
CA GLU A 27 -5.57 -8.47 12.72
C GLU A 27 -4.98 -8.19 11.33
N ASP A 28 -5.66 -7.36 10.54
CA ASP A 28 -5.14 -6.94 9.24
C ASP A 28 -3.87 -6.11 9.46
N PRO A 29 -2.68 -6.64 9.08
CA PRO A 29 -1.44 -5.95 9.32
C PRO A 29 -1.33 -4.68 8.46
N GLY A 30 -2.15 -4.51 7.44
CA GLY A 30 -2.07 -3.44 6.46
C GLY A 30 -1.46 -3.89 5.14
N GLN A 31 -1.17 -2.92 4.26
CA GLN A 31 -0.68 -3.16 2.92
C GLN A 31 0.71 -2.54 2.72
N ASN A 32 1.66 -3.30 2.18
CA ASN A 32 3.01 -2.80 1.92
C ASN A 32 3.15 -2.36 0.46
N PHE A 33 3.60 -1.13 0.25
CA PHE A 33 3.98 -0.63 -1.06
C PHE A 33 5.45 -0.22 -1.08
N GLY A 34 6.12 -0.41 -2.20
CA GLY A 34 7.47 0.13 -2.40
C GLY A 34 7.37 1.62 -2.71
N LEU A 35 8.09 2.46 -1.98
CA LEU A 35 8.10 3.92 -2.16
C LEU A 35 9.55 4.41 -2.27
N ALA A 36 9.86 5.25 -3.25
CA ALA A 36 11.17 5.88 -3.38
C ALA A 36 11.02 7.35 -3.76
N PHE A 37 12.06 8.14 -3.49
CA PHE A 37 12.11 9.55 -3.79
C PHE A 37 13.39 9.87 -4.55
N GLY A 38 13.30 10.65 -5.61
CA GLY A 38 14.49 11.02 -6.38
C GLY A 38 14.25 12.19 -7.32
N ASN A 39 15.26 12.51 -8.12
CA ASN A 39 15.23 13.65 -9.03
C ASN A 39 14.91 14.96 -8.30
N ALA A 40 15.50 15.15 -7.13
CA ALA A 40 15.31 16.35 -6.32
C ALA A 40 15.82 17.60 -7.06
N ASP A 41 14.92 18.53 -7.39
CA ASP A 41 15.23 19.80 -8.07
C ASP A 41 14.48 20.97 -7.40
N GLY A 42 15.19 22.05 -7.07
CA GLY A 42 14.62 23.16 -6.31
C GLY A 42 13.93 22.72 -5.01
N ASP A 43 12.66 23.06 -4.85
CA ASP A 43 11.80 22.64 -3.73
C ASP A 43 10.99 21.36 -4.02
N ALA A 44 11.18 20.74 -5.18
CA ALA A 44 10.42 19.59 -5.67
C ALA A 44 11.23 18.29 -5.69
N ILE A 45 10.57 17.16 -5.49
CA ILE A 45 11.15 15.82 -5.59
C ILE A 45 10.10 14.84 -6.14
N GLU A 46 10.52 13.91 -6.99
CA GLU A 46 9.63 12.89 -7.52
C GLU A 46 9.47 11.74 -6.51
N MET A 47 8.23 11.36 -6.23
CA MET A 47 7.88 10.14 -5.52
C MET A 47 7.46 9.08 -6.53
N HIS A 48 8.00 7.88 -6.41
CA HIS A 48 7.57 6.71 -7.19
C HIS A 48 7.08 5.61 -6.25
N THR A 49 5.93 5.02 -6.58
CA THR A 49 5.32 3.92 -5.83
C THR A 49 5.16 2.70 -6.71
N VAL A 50 5.64 1.55 -6.27
CA VAL A 50 5.56 0.30 -7.03
C VAL A 50 4.18 -0.34 -6.84
N ILE A 51 3.48 -0.58 -7.94
CA ILE A 51 2.23 -1.36 -7.95
C ILE A 51 2.51 -2.75 -8.52
N PHE A 52 2.23 -3.77 -7.72
CA PHE A 52 2.44 -5.16 -8.11
C PHE A 52 1.16 -5.77 -8.70
N GLY A 53 1.31 -6.70 -9.63
CA GLY A 53 0.17 -7.40 -10.24
C GLY A 53 -0.76 -8.10 -9.24
N LEU A 54 -0.26 -8.50 -8.06
CA LEU A 54 -1.09 -9.08 -6.99
C LEU A 54 -2.10 -8.09 -6.40
N THR A 55 -1.74 -6.80 -6.32
CA THR A 55 -2.66 -5.73 -5.89
C THR A 55 -3.83 -5.62 -6.86
N ILE A 56 -3.54 -5.76 -8.16
CA ILE A 56 -4.51 -5.58 -9.24
C ILE A 56 -5.42 -6.81 -9.40
N ARG A 57 -4.89 -8.03 -9.20
CA ARG A 57 -5.69 -9.26 -9.35
C ARG A 57 -6.90 -9.32 -8.41
N LYS A 58 -6.85 -8.61 -7.28
CA LYS A 58 -7.93 -8.56 -6.29
C LYS A 58 -9.15 -7.76 -6.79
N ASP A 59 -8.92 -6.65 -7.47
CA ASP A 59 -9.94 -5.86 -8.16
C ASP A 59 -9.31 -5.29 -9.43
N PRO A 60 -9.45 -5.93 -10.59
CA PRO A 60 -8.77 -5.50 -11.81
C PRO A 60 -9.44 -4.26 -12.44
N PRO A 61 -8.71 -3.51 -13.29
CA PRO A 61 -9.31 -2.42 -14.06
C PRO A 61 -10.43 -2.95 -14.95
N ARG A 62 -11.42 -2.09 -15.20
CA ARG A 62 -12.46 -2.37 -16.18
C ARG A 62 -11.84 -2.53 -17.56
N VAL A 63 -12.35 -3.48 -18.34
CA VAL A 63 -11.99 -3.69 -19.74
C VAL A 63 -13.24 -3.56 -20.59
N ASP A 64 -13.21 -2.72 -21.62
CA ASP A 64 -14.23 -2.74 -22.66
C ASP A 64 -13.94 -3.89 -23.62
N LEU A 65 -14.79 -4.92 -23.60
CA LEU A 65 -14.63 -6.13 -24.40
C LEU A 65 -14.78 -5.88 -25.91
N LYS A 66 -15.40 -4.77 -26.33
CA LYS A 66 -15.56 -4.45 -27.75
C LYS A 66 -14.30 -3.83 -28.35
N THR A 67 -13.64 -2.97 -27.57
CA THR A 67 -12.45 -2.23 -28.03
C THR A 67 -11.14 -2.82 -27.51
N GLY A 68 -11.20 -3.69 -26.52
CA GLY A 68 -10.02 -4.18 -25.78
C GLY A 68 -9.40 -3.11 -24.87
N THR A 69 -10.06 -1.97 -24.66
CA THR A 69 -9.51 -0.84 -23.89
C THR A 69 -9.58 -1.13 -22.39
N THR A 70 -8.44 -0.98 -21.71
CA THR A 70 -8.34 -1.11 -20.24
C THR A 70 -8.32 0.27 -19.58
N TYR A 71 -9.22 0.50 -18.62
CA TYR A 71 -9.41 1.80 -17.97
C TYR A 71 -8.52 1.95 -16.73
N TRP A 72 -7.21 2.06 -16.97
CA TRP A 72 -6.22 2.15 -15.90
C TRP A 72 -6.31 3.43 -15.07
N GLU A 73 -6.56 4.58 -15.70
CA GLU A 73 -6.61 5.85 -14.95
C GLU A 73 -7.82 5.91 -14.01
N GLU A 74 -8.98 5.40 -14.47
CA GLU A 74 -10.17 5.21 -13.64
C GLU A 74 -9.86 4.29 -12.45
N TRP A 75 -9.13 3.20 -12.71
CA TRP A 75 -8.69 2.29 -11.66
C TRP A 75 -7.77 2.98 -10.64
N VAL A 76 -6.73 3.68 -11.09
CA VAL A 76 -5.82 4.40 -10.19
C VAL A 76 -6.58 5.39 -9.30
N GLN A 77 -7.51 6.18 -9.86
CA GLN A 77 -8.29 7.15 -9.10
C GLN A 77 -9.23 6.53 -8.05
N ASN A 78 -9.73 5.32 -8.32
CA ASN A 78 -10.59 4.61 -7.37
C ASN A 78 -9.80 3.93 -6.23
N HIS A 79 -8.54 3.61 -6.48
CA HIS A 79 -7.72 2.82 -5.57
C HIS A 79 -6.67 3.63 -4.82
N PHE A 80 -6.24 4.79 -5.33
CA PHE A 80 -5.13 5.55 -4.78
C PHE A 80 -5.46 7.04 -4.68
N GLN A 81 -5.17 7.62 -3.53
CA GLN A 81 -5.33 9.05 -3.32
C GLN A 81 -4.15 9.59 -2.52
N LEU A 82 -3.41 10.52 -3.11
CA LEU A 82 -2.38 11.28 -2.41
C LEU A 82 -2.94 12.66 -2.06
N THR A 83 -2.77 13.08 -0.82
CA THR A 83 -3.23 14.40 -0.34
C THR A 83 -2.12 15.14 0.38
N ASP A 84 -2.09 16.46 0.23
CA ASP A 84 -1.20 17.33 0.98
C ASP A 84 -1.70 17.56 2.42
N ALA A 85 -0.94 18.31 3.21
CA ALA A 85 -1.31 18.65 4.59
C ALA A 85 -2.61 19.47 4.73
N ALA A 86 -3.08 20.10 3.65
CA ALA A 86 -4.34 20.83 3.62
C ALA A 86 -5.51 19.96 3.11
N GLY A 87 -5.25 18.69 2.78
CA GLY A 87 -6.24 17.76 2.24
C GLY A 87 -6.49 17.91 0.74
N ASN A 88 -5.69 18.72 0.03
CA ASN A 88 -5.83 18.86 -1.42
C ASN A 88 -5.27 17.62 -2.12
N PRO A 89 -5.93 17.12 -3.18
CA PRO A 89 -5.43 16.01 -3.95
C PRO A 89 -4.15 16.39 -4.71
N VAL A 90 -3.15 15.53 -4.64
CA VAL A 90 -1.92 15.59 -5.43
C VAL A 90 -2.06 14.61 -6.60
N PRO A 91 -1.88 15.05 -7.86
CA PRO A 91 -2.00 14.17 -9.02
C PRO A 91 -1.01 13.00 -8.96
N LEU A 92 -1.53 11.80 -9.19
CA LEU A 92 -0.76 10.58 -9.40
C LEU A 92 -0.81 10.23 -10.87
N LYS A 93 0.37 10.01 -11.48
CA LYS A 93 0.49 9.56 -12.87
C LYS A 93 0.93 8.10 -12.91
N ARG A 94 0.29 7.32 -13.78
CA ARG A 94 0.72 5.95 -14.06
C ARG A 94 1.89 5.95 -15.05
N GLU A 95 2.97 5.25 -14.71
CA GLU A 95 4.15 5.09 -15.56
C GLU A 95 4.59 3.63 -15.64
N MET A 96 5.07 3.20 -16.81
CA MET A 96 5.56 1.81 -17.00
C MET A 96 7.00 1.61 -16.47
N GLY A 97 7.71 2.70 -16.20
CA GLY A 97 9.08 2.70 -15.70
C GLY A 97 9.25 3.66 -14.54
N SER A 98 10.37 3.50 -13.82
CA SER A 98 10.76 4.41 -12.75
C SER A 98 12.18 4.92 -13.00
N SER A 99 12.36 6.23 -12.91
CA SER A 99 13.66 6.91 -12.95
C SER A 99 14.39 6.84 -11.59
N VAL A 100 13.65 6.59 -10.50
CA VAL A 100 14.18 6.65 -9.13
C VAL A 100 14.24 5.27 -8.45
N ILE A 101 13.56 4.25 -8.97
CA ILE A 101 13.61 2.87 -8.49
C ILE A 101 14.40 2.03 -9.50
N PRO A 102 15.68 1.72 -9.21
CA PRO A 102 16.44 0.80 -10.05
C PRO A 102 15.79 -0.58 -10.02
N GLY A 103 15.65 -1.24 -11.17
CA GLY A 103 15.02 -2.56 -11.27
C GLY A 103 15.61 -3.63 -10.33
N LYS A 104 16.90 -3.53 -10.00
CA LYS A 104 17.60 -4.42 -9.04
C LYS A 104 17.10 -4.31 -7.59
N ASP A 105 16.49 -3.19 -7.21
CA ASP A 105 16.05 -2.95 -5.84
C ASP A 105 14.62 -3.51 -5.60
N ILE A 106 13.97 -3.99 -6.65
CA ILE A 106 12.62 -4.56 -6.61
C ILE A 106 12.71 -6.06 -6.27
N LYS A 107 12.92 -6.37 -5.00
CA LYS A 107 13.01 -7.78 -4.53
C LYS A 107 11.64 -8.49 -4.44
N ALA A 108 10.53 -7.80 -4.66
CA ALA A 108 9.18 -8.31 -4.42
C ALA A 108 8.45 -8.79 -5.69
N GLY A 109 9.15 -8.85 -6.83
CA GLY A 109 8.61 -9.29 -8.12
C GLY A 109 8.60 -8.19 -9.16
N THR A 110 8.11 -8.51 -10.36
CA THR A 110 7.99 -7.53 -11.46
C THR A 110 6.85 -6.56 -11.17
N PRO A 111 7.09 -5.24 -11.17
CA PRO A 111 6.04 -4.24 -11.11
C PRO A 111 5.11 -4.35 -12.31
N GLU A 112 3.82 -4.11 -12.09
CA GLU A 112 2.91 -3.87 -13.21
C GLU A 112 3.15 -2.45 -13.77
N PHE A 113 3.22 -1.48 -12.87
CA PHE A 113 3.51 -0.07 -13.16
C PHE A 113 3.93 0.66 -11.89
N TYR A 114 4.24 1.94 -12.05
CA TYR A 114 4.58 2.86 -10.98
C TYR A 114 3.55 4.00 -10.93
N LEU A 115 3.24 4.46 -9.72
CA LEU A 115 2.56 5.73 -9.52
C LEU A 115 3.60 6.81 -9.22
N VAL A 116 3.54 7.90 -9.96
CA VAL A 116 4.50 9.01 -9.89
C VAL A 116 3.78 10.28 -9.47
N ALA A 117 4.36 11.01 -8.53
CA ALA A 117 3.93 12.36 -8.17
C ALA A 117 5.13 13.27 -7.92
N VAL A 118 4.98 14.57 -8.20
CA VAL A 118 5.97 15.59 -7.85
C VAL A 118 5.53 16.25 -6.55
N LEU A 119 6.39 16.20 -5.54
CA LEU A 119 6.07 16.64 -4.19
C LEU A 119 6.99 17.77 -3.76
N LYS A 120 6.45 18.67 -2.94
CA LYS A 120 7.26 19.64 -2.21
C LYS A 120 8.07 18.96 -1.10
N LYS A 121 9.38 19.19 -1.09
CA LYS A 121 10.33 18.72 -0.08
C LYS A 121 9.93 19.20 1.32
N GLY A 122 10.02 18.32 2.31
CA GLY A 122 9.71 18.63 3.72
C GLY A 122 8.21 18.79 4.04
N ALA A 123 7.33 18.77 3.04
CA ALA A 123 5.89 18.83 3.27
C ALA A 123 5.35 17.46 3.72
N LYS A 124 4.22 17.49 4.44
CA LYS A 124 3.52 16.27 4.89
C LYS A 124 2.46 15.87 3.86
N TYR A 125 2.31 14.56 3.70
CA TYR A 125 1.33 13.96 2.82
C TYR A 125 0.68 12.75 3.46
N ASP A 126 -0.57 12.52 3.09
CA ASP A 126 -1.31 11.30 3.37
C ASP A 126 -1.54 10.55 2.05
N PHE A 127 -1.12 9.30 2.01
CA PHE A 127 -1.31 8.42 0.87
C PHE A 127 -2.28 7.30 1.25
N ASP A 128 -3.46 7.33 0.64
CA ASP A 128 -4.53 6.36 0.84
C ASP A 128 -4.54 5.30 -0.27
N PHE A 129 -4.84 4.07 0.13
CA PHE A 129 -5.09 2.93 -0.74
C PHE A 129 -6.44 2.29 -0.37
N VAL A 130 -7.27 2.06 -1.38
CA VAL A 130 -8.53 1.31 -1.27
C VAL A 130 -8.32 -0.03 -1.98
N PRO A 131 -8.50 -1.19 -1.32
CA PRO A 131 -8.20 -2.49 -1.91
C PRO A 131 -9.22 -2.95 -2.96
N TYR A 132 -10.48 -2.56 -2.80
CA TYR A 132 -11.59 -2.94 -3.69
C TYR A 132 -12.48 -1.72 -3.90
N ARG A 133 -12.98 -1.51 -5.12
CA ARG A 133 -13.98 -0.47 -5.38
C ARG A 133 -15.20 -0.65 -4.48
N GLY A 134 -15.54 0.41 -3.75
CA GLY A 134 -16.64 0.41 -2.79
C GLY A 134 -16.33 -0.25 -1.44
N SER A 135 -15.08 -0.68 -1.21
CA SER A 135 -14.66 -1.14 0.12
C SER A 135 -14.76 -0.01 1.15
N PRO A 136 -15.27 -0.27 2.36
CA PRO A 136 -15.12 0.68 3.46
C PRO A 136 -13.66 0.71 3.99
N ASP A 137 -12.87 -0.32 3.70
CA ASP A 137 -11.49 -0.41 4.15
C ASP A 137 -10.60 0.55 3.35
N VAL A 138 -10.00 1.49 4.04
CA VAL A 138 -8.99 2.41 3.49
C VAL A 138 -7.71 2.20 4.29
N TYR A 139 -6.58 2.08 3.62
CA TYR A 139 -5.28 2.05 4.27
C TYR A 139 -4.55 3.35 4.03
N ARG A 140 -3.95 3.92 5.06
CA ARG A 140 -3.22 5.19 4.99
C ARG A 140 -1.76 5.01 5.36
N TYR A 141 -0.90 5.68 4.60
CA TYR A 141 0.47 5.97 4.98
C TYR A 141 0.71 7.48 5.00
N SER A 142 0.95 8.02 6.19
CA SER A 142 1.32 9.41 6.39
C SER A 142 2.83 9.55 6.43
N PHE A 143 3.38 10.51 5.68
CA PHE A 143 4.83 10.74 5.66
C PHE A 143 5.18 12.21 5.46
N THR A 144 6.39 12.57 5.90
CA THR A 144 7.04 13.80 5.49
C THR A 144 7.89 13.50 4.27
N CYS A 145 7.70 14.25 3.19
CA CYS A 145 8.49 14.14 1.98
C CYS A 145 9.96 14.50 2.28
N PRO A 146 10.93 13.66 1.89
CA PRO A 146 12.32 13.92 2.21
C PRO A 146 12.86 15.15 1.46
N SER A 147 13.92 15.73 1.99
CA SER A 147 14.62 16.86 1.36
C SER A 147 15.64 16.45 0.30
N GLN A 148 15.93 15.15 0.21
CA GLN A 148 16.93 14.55 -0.67
C GLN A 148 16.44 13.21 -1.21
N ASP A 149 17.12 12.70 -2.23
CA ASP A 149 16.85 11.39 -2.81
C ASP A 149 16.92 10.29 -1.73
N GLU A 150 15.90 9.44 -1.71
CA GLU A 150 15.79 8.28 -0.84
C GLU A 150 15.54 7.02 -1.67
N LYS A 151 16.36 6.00 -1.44
CA LYS A 151 16.15 4.67 -2.02
C LYS A 151 14.82 4.07 -1.57
N ILE A 152 14.41 3.02 -2.27
CA ILE A 152 13.15 2.33 -1.99
C ILE A 152 13.03 1.90 -0.52
N ARG A 153 11.93 2.34 0.11
CA ARG A 153 11.43 1.88 1.40
C ARG A 153 10.11 1.15 1.21
N ARG A 154 9.70 0.36 2.20
CA ARG A 154 8.45 -0.43 2.17
C ARG A 154 7.53 -0.03 3.31
N PRO A 155 6.92 1.16 3.25
CA PRO A 155 5.96 1.57 4.25
C PRO A 155 4.78 0.63 4.31
N LEU A 156 4.33 0.40 5.54
CA LEU A 156 3.10 -0.30 5.85
C LEU A 156 1.96 0.73 5.90
N PHE A 157 1.03 0.65 4.96
CA PHE A 157 -0.22 1.39 4.97
C PHE A 157 -1.13 0.71 5.97
N LYS A 158 -1.49 1.41 7.03
CA LYS A 158 -2.31 0.86 8.13
C LYS A 158 -3.78 1.15 7.86
N PRO A 159 -4.70 0.31 8.36
CA PRO A 159 -6.12 0.65 8.34
C PRO A 159 -6.36 2.06 8.87
N LYS A 160 -7.06 2.86 8.08
CA LYS A 160 -7.50 4.21 8.43
C LYS A 160 -8.69 4.06 9.38
N PRO A 161 -8.63 4.66 10.59
CA PRO A 161 -9.72 4.58 11.56
C PRO A 161 -10.97 5.32 11.08
#